data_AF-A0A0C2IB36-F1
#
_entry.id   AF-A0A0C2IB36-F1
#
_cell.length_a   1.000
_cell.length_b   1.000
_cell.length_c   1.000
_cell.angle_alpha   90.00
_cell.angle_beta   90.00
_cell.angle_gamma   90.00
#
_symmetry.space_group_name_H-M   'P 1'
#
loop_
_entity.id
_entity.type
_entity.pdbx_description
1 polymer ?
#
loop_
_entity_poly.entity_id
_entity_poly.type
_entity_poly.pdbx_seq_one_letter_code
_entity_poly.pdbx_strand_id
1 'polypeptide(L)'
;MKFRYLEKYQLKYDFWREAPNYFLFFFHRRHRKTDRISQILLVSKDGGINFNRWKPMHQGMQLYIDKFITFKDVLFCESEINQTFFYVDRDLKIFSAQRYERNETLIPCRFNPSYIIKIVGKTVAVSQKLK
;
A
#
# COMPACT_ATOMS: atom_id res chain seq x y z
N MET A 1 18.11 -13.02 9.72
CA MET A 1 16.93 -12.76 10.58
C MET A 1 15.88 -13.86 10.32
N LYS A 2 15.40 -14.57 11.34
CA LYS A 2 14.34 -15.59 11.20
C LYS A 2 13.04 -15.08 11.85
N PHE A 3 11.99 -14.88 11.06
CA PHE A 3 10.68 -14.47 11.56
C PHE A 3 9.86 -15.70 11.96
N ARG A 4 9.96 -16.12 13.22
CA ARG A 4 9.12 -17.19 13.77
C ARG A 4 7.64 -16.77 13.64
N TYR A 5 6.73 -17.71 13.37
CA TYR A 5 5.28 -17.50 13.16
C TYR A 5 4.84 -16.88 11.82
N LEU A 6 5.75 -16.47 10.94
CA LEU A 6 5.41 -15.90 9.62
C LEU A 6 5.50 -16.91 8.46
N GLU A 7 5.72 -18.19 8.76
CA GLU A 7 5.88 -19.29 7.78
C GLU A 7 4.65 -19.48 6.86
N LYS A 8 3.46 -19.10 7.36
CA LYS A 8 2.20 -19.15 6.61
C LYS A 8 1.96 -17.92 5.74
N TYR A 9 2.89 -16.97 5.70
CA TYR A 9 2.78 -15.71 4.99
C TYR A 9 3.74 -15.64 3.80
N GLN A 10 3.38 -14.87 2.80
CA GLN A 10 4.24 -14.45 1.71
C GLN A 10 4.78 -13.08 2.05
N LEU A 11 6.09 -12.92 1.90
CA LEU A 11 6.80 -11.69 2.18
C LEU A 11 6.90 -10.85 0.91
N LYS A 12 6.47 -9.60 1.01
CA LYS A 12 6.82 -8.51 0.10
C LYS A 12 7.56 -7.45 0.92
N TYR A 13 8.68 -6.95 0.42
CA TYR A 13 9.44 -5.92 1.12
C TYR A 13 9.88 -4.86 0.11
N ASP A 14 10.07 -3.65 0.61
CA ASP A 14 10.77 -2.60 -0.14
C ASP A 14 11.73 -1.90 0.83
N PHE A 15 12.86 -1.48 0.29
CA PHE A 15 13.82 -0.67 1.04
C PHE A 15 13.53 0.78 0.70
N TRP A 16 13.24 1.56 1.72
CA TRP A 16 13.07 2.99 1.55
C TRP A 16 14.45 3.65 1.49
N ARG A 17 15.20 3.36 0.42
CA ARG A 17 16.65 3.65 0.32
C ARG A 17 17.01 5.12 0.42
N GLU A 18 16.09 6.01 0.05
CA GLU A 18 16.30 7.45 0.08
C GLU A 18 15.98 8.10 1.43
N ALA A 19 15.35 7.36 2.35
CA ALA A 19 15.26 7.74 3.76
C ALA A 19 16.34 6.97 4.54
N PRO A 20 17.15 7.62 5.41
CA PRO A 20 18.14 6.91 6.18
C PRO A 20 17.46 5.88 7.10
N ASN A 21 17.76 4.60 6.86
CA ASN A 21 17.49 3.47 7.77
C ASN A 21 16.05 2.95 7.89
N TYR A 22 15.20 3.12 6.87
CA TYR A 22 13.82 2.60 6.88
C TYR A 22 13.69 1.25 6.14
N PHE A 23 13.20 0.23 6.85
CA PHE A 23 12.88 -1.08 6.28
C PHE A 23 11.38 -1.34 6.45
N LEU A 24 10.69 -1.60 5.33
CA LEU A 24 9.27 -1.92 5.32
C LEU A 24 9.08 -3.38 4.92
N PHE A 25 8.63 -4.19 5.87
CA PHE A 25 8.27 -5.59 5.65
C PHE A 25 6.75 -5.73 5.65
N PHE A 26 6.23 -6.28 4.55
CA PHE A 26 4.82 -6.54 4.36
C PHE A 26 4.58 -8.04 4.20
N PHE A 27 3.78 -8.60 5.10
CA PHE A 27 3.42 -10.02 5.09
C PHE A 27 1.92 -10.18 4.85
N HIS A 28 1.57 -11.02 3.87
CA HIS A 28 0.19 -11.43 3.60
C HIS A 28 0.06 -12.95 3.64
N ARG A 29 -1.05 -13.47 4.17
CA ARG A 29 -1.23 -14.91 4.36
C ARG A 29 -1.26 -15.66 3.00
N ARG A 30 -0.55 -16.78 2.89
CA ARG A 30 -0.55 -17.62 1.67
C ARG A 30 -1.95 -18.25 1.48
N HIS A 31 -2.45 -18.20 0.26
CA HIS A 31 -3.60 -18.97 -0.26
C HIS A 31 -5.05 -18.61 0.12
N ARG A 32 -5.38 -17.36 0.46
CA ARG A 32 -6.78 -16.91 0.39
C ARG A 32 -6.87 -15.51 -0.21
N LYS A 33 -7.36 -15.40 -1.45
CA LYS A 33 -7.77 -14.12 -2.08
C LYS A 33 -8.72 -13.32 -1.17
N THR A 34 -9.39 -13.99 -0.22
CA THR A 34 -10.42 -13.48 0.68
C THR A 34 -9.94 -13.07 2.08
N ASP A 35 -8.72 -13.41 2.53
CA ASP A 35 -8.24 -13.07 3.90
C ASP A 35 -7.26 -11.87 3.91
N ARG A 36 -7.49 -10.84 3.09
CA ARG A 36 -6.69 -9.59 3.07
C ARG A 36 -6.66 -8.87 4.44
N ILE A 37 -7.58 -9.22 5.34
CA ILE A 37 -7.70 -8.68 6.71
C ILE A 37 -6.58 -9.19 7.64
N SER A 38 -5.84 -10.24 7.25
CA SER A 38 -4.74 -10.81 8.06
C SER A 38 -3.35 -10.20 7.76
N GLN A 39 -3.29 -8.92 7.37
CA GLN A 39 -2.03 -8.24 7.08
C GLN A 39 -1.18 -7.98 8.34
N ILE A 40 0.13 -8.22 8.22
CA ILE A 40 1.13 -7.79 9.21
C ILE A 40 2.12 -6.87 8.49
N LEU A 41 2.18 -5.62 8.95
CA LEU A 41 3.16 -4.62 8.53
C LEU A 41 4.15 -4.40 9.67
N LEU A 42 5.43 -4.58 9.37
CA LEU A 42 6.53 -4.29 10.28
C LEU A 42 7.41 -3.20 9.69
N VAL A 43 7.76 -2.21 10.50
CA VAL A 43 8.64 -1.10 10.11
C VAL A 43 9.82 -1.04 11.07
N SER A 44 11.02 -0.98 10.51
CA SER A 44 12.22 -0.56 11.24
C SER A 44 12.62 0.84 10.80
N LYS A 45 13.00 1.68 11.76
CA LYS A 45 13.53 3.04 11.55
C LYS A 45 15.02 3.16 11.95
N ASP A 46 15.62 2.05 12.35
CA ASP A 46 16.93 1.98 13.01
C ASP A 46 17.88 1.00 12.31
N GLY A 47 17.69 0.79 11.00
CA GLY A 47 18.63 -0.01 10.23
C GLY A 47 18.33 -1.51 10.29
N GLY A 48 17.14 -1.90 10.74
CA GLY A 48 16.73 -3.29 10.92
C GLY A 48 17.05 -3.86 12.31
N ILE A 49 17.37 -3.01 13.30
CA ILE A 49 17.64 -3.46 14.68
C ILE A 49 16.31 -3.80 15.37
N ASN A 50 15.33 -2.89 15.34
CA ASN A 50 14.01 -3.09 15.93
C ASN A 50 12.90 -2.98 14.89
N PHE A 51 11.82 -3.74 15.10
CA PHE A 51 10.66 -3.77 14.23
C PHE A 51 9.39 -3.48 15.00
N ASN A 52 8.68 -2.43 14.59
CA ASN A 52 7.40 -2.05 15.16
C ASN A 52 6.27 -2.46 14.23
N ARG A 53 5.16 -2.95 14.81
CA ARG A 53 3.95 -3.21 14.04
C ARG A 53 3.30 -1.90 13.67
N TRP A 54 3.08 -1.70 12.37
CA TRP A 54 2.37 -0.54 11.86
C TRP A 54 0.96 -0.92 11.43
N LYS A 55 -0.02 -0.09 11.78
CA LYS A 55 -1.41 -0.22 11.38
C LYS A 55 -1.89 1.15 10.91
N PRO A 56 -1.80 1.45 9.61
CA PRO A 56 -2.25 2.74 9.10
C PRO A 56 -3.76 2.88 9.34
N MET A 57 -4.17 3.99 9.94
CA MET A 57 -5.57 4.31 10.20
C MET A 57 -5.91 5.66 9.60
N HIS A 58 -7.01 5.75 8.87
CA HIS A 58 -7.54 6.98 8.33
C HIS A 58 -9.03 7.09 8.67
N GLN A 59 -9.43 8.21 9.28
CA GLN A 59 -10.81 8.44 9.73
C GLN A 59 -11.37 7.29 10.61
N GLY A 60 -10.54 6.75 11.51
CA GLY A 60 -10.90 5.64 12.39
C GLY A 60 -10.97 4.26 11.72
N MET A 61 -10.76 4.18 10.40
CA MET A 61 -10.73 2.91 9.67
C MET A 61 -9.29 2.45 9.41
N GLN A 62 -9.03 1.16 9.61
CA GLN A 62 -7.77 0.55 9.23
C GLN A 62 -7.67 0.47 7.70
N LEU A 63 -6.54 0.91 7.16
CA LEU A 63 -6.19 0.77 5.74
C LEU A 63 -5.35 -0.51 5.54
N TYR A 64 -5.70 -1.31 4.53
CA TYR A 64 -4.94 -2.51 4.20
C TYR A 64 -4.12 -2.28 2.94
N ILE A 65 -2.80 -2.36 3.06
CA ILE A 65 -1.89 -2.01 1.95
C ILE A 65 -1.73 -3.21 1.01
N ASP A 66 -2.04 -3.02 -0.28
CA ASP A 66 -1.77 -4.00 -1.34
C ASP A 66 -0.44 -3.69 -2.06
N LYS A 67 -0.19 -2.39 -2.25
CA LYS A 67 1.00 -1.87 -2.94
C LYS A 67 1.51 -0.65 -2.21
N PHE A 68 2.83 -0.52 -2.18
CA PHE A 68 3.49 0.66 -1.71
C PHE A 68 4.71 0.95 -2.58
N ILE A 69 5.06 2.23 -2.67
CA ILE A 69 6.23 2.70 -3.39
C ILE A 69 6.88 3.79 -2.55
N THR A 70 8.19 3.67 -2.36
CA THR A 70 9.00 4.61 -1.59
C THR A 70 9.54 5.73 -2.49
N PHE A 71 9.46 6.98 -2.03
CA PHE A 71 9.91 8.18 -2.77
C PHE A 71 10.58 9.16 -1.81
N LYS A 72 11.92 9.34 -1.80
CA LYS A 72 12.61 10.26 -0.88
C LYS A 72 12.11 10.19 0.56
N ASP A 73 11.20 11.10 0.92
CA ASP A 73 10.64 11.34 2.24
C ASP A 73 9.16 10.97 2.38
N VAL A 74 8.59 10.40 1.32
CA VAL A 74 7.19 9.98 1.25
C VAL A 74 7.07 8.50 0.87
N LEU A 75 6.16 7.80 1.53
CA LEU A 75 5.71 6.47 1.15
C LEU A 75 4.31 6.59 0.55
N PHE A 76 4.17 6.23 -0.72
CA PHE A 76 2.86 6.04 -1.34
C PHE A 76 2.35 4.64 -1.01
N CYS A 77 1.07 4.54 -0.69
CA CYS A 77 0.40 3.29 -0.39
C CYS A 77 -0.93 3.25 -1.15
N GLU A 78 -1.27 2.08 -1.66
CA GLU A 78 -2.53 1.78 -2.32
C GLU A 78 -3.23 0.65 -1.56
N SER A 79 -4.51 0.88 -1.29
CA SER A 79 -5.42 -0.07 -0.69
C SER A 79 -6.62 -0.27 -1.62
N GLU A 80 -6.66 -1.42 -2.29
CA GLU A 80 -7.76 -1.80 -3.16
C GLU A 80 -9.03 -2.09 -2.36
N ILE A 81 -8.88 -2.72 -1.19
CA ILE A 81 -10.04 -3.07 -0.34
C ILE A 81 -10.72 -1.82 0.22
N ASN A 82 -9.94 -0.81 0.61
CA ASN A 82 -10.47 0.48 1.05
C ASN A 82 -10.73 1.43 -0.13
N GLN A 83 -10.40 1.03 -1.37
CA GLN A 83 -10.43 1.90 -2.56
C GLN A 83 -9.79 3.27 -2.30
N THR A 84 -8.65 3.25 -1.61
CA THR A 84 -7.97 4.45 -1.13
C THR A 84 -6.48 4.35 -1.43
N PHE A 85 -5.91 5.40 -2.00
CA PHE A 85 -4.47 5.59 -1.99
C PHE A 85 -4.12 6.71 -1.01
N PHE A 86 -2.95 6.62 -0.41
CA PHE A 86 -2.54 7.55 0.62
C PHE A 86 -1.02 7.70 0.66
N TYR A 87 -0.60 8.79 1.26
CA TYR A 87 0.79 9.16 1.43
C TYR A 87 1.13 9.28 2.90
N VAL A 88 2.32 8.80 3.21
CA VAL A 88 2.82 8.70 4.56
C VAL A 88 4.19 9.36 4.64
N ASP A 89 4.42 10.14 5.68
CA ASP A 89 5.72 10.75 5.96
C ASP A 89 6.69 9.77 6.65
N ARG A 90 7.90 10.23 6.96
CA ARG A 90 8.90 9.43 7.69
C ARG A 90 8.44 9.03 9.10
N ASP A 91 7.52 9.80 9.69
CA ASP A 91 6.96 9.49 11.01
C ASP A 91 5.85 8.44 10.97
N LEU A 92 5.54 7.90 9.78
CA LEU A 92 4.43 6.97 9.53
C LEU A 92 3.05 7.64 9.70
N LYS A 93 2.98 8.98 9.61
CA LYS A 93 1.73 9.72 9.65
C LYS A 93 1.18 9.88 8.24
N ILE A 94 -0.11 9.57 8.10
CA ILE A 94 -0.85 9.79 6.85
C ILE A 94 -1.15 11.28 6.74
N PHE A 95 -0.56 11.94 5.75
CA PHE A 95 -0.79 13.37 5.51
C PHE A 95 -1.73 13.64 4.32
N SER A 96 -1.99 12.63 3.49
CA SER A 96 -2.94 12.72 2.38
C SER A 96 -3.52 11.35 2.10
N ALA A 97 -4.83 11.26 1.92
CA ALA A 97 -5.53 10.05 1.55
C ALA A 97 -6.70 10.40 0.63
N GLN A 98 -6.88 9.64 -0.45
CA GLN A 98 -7.89 9.89 -1.46
C GLN A 98 -8.51 8.58 -1.91
N ARG A 99 -9.83 8.59 -2.07
CA ARG A 99 -10.54 7.47 -2.66
C ARG A 99 -10.40 7.48 -4.18
N TYR A 100 -10.45 6.30 -4.77
CA TYR A 100 -10.41 6.09 -6.21
C TYR A 100 -11.51 5.11 -6.63
N GLU A 101 -11.91 5.14 -7.90
CA GLU A 101 -12.98 4.27 -8.38
C GLU A 101 -12.46 2.86 -8.68
N ARG A 102 -13.37 1.87 -8.65
CA ARG A 102 -13.00 0.45 -8.85
C ARG A 102 -12.34 0.14 -10.21
N ASN A 103 -12.60 0.97 -11.22
CA ASN A 103 -12.08 0.82 -12.58
C ASN A 103 -10.95 1.80 -12.89
N GLU A 104 -10.38 2.43 -11.85
CA GLU A 104 -9.23 3.31 -11.97
C GLU A 104 -7.93 2.54 -11.76
N THR A 105 -6.97 2.76 -12.66
CA THR A 105 -5.58 2.36 -12.45
C THR A 105 -4.78 3.56 -12.00
N LEU A 106 -4.07 3.41 -10.88
CA LEU A 106 -3.22 4.45 -10.31
C LEU A 106 -1.75 4.21 -10.66
N ILE A 107 -1.13 5.20 -11.30
CA ILE A 107 0.29 5.19 -11.64
C ILE A 107 0.94 6.41 -10.95
N PRO A 108 1.53 6.23 -9.75
CA PRO A 108 2.23 7.32 -9.07
C PRO A 108 3.53 7.66 -9.81
N CYS A 109 3.82 8.95 -9.94
CA CYS A 109 5.08 9.42 -10.51
C CYS A 109 6.22 9.12 -9.56
N ARG A 110 7.29 8.46 -10.07
CA ARG A 110 8.45 8.09 -9.24
C ARG A 110 9.36 9.25 -8.86
N PHE A 111 9.28 10.36 -9.59
CA PHE A 111 10.17 11.50 -9.42
C PHE A 111 9.56 12.62 -8.58
N ASN A 112 8.23 12.74 -8.61
CA ASN A 112 7.51 13.76 -7.87
C ASN A 112 6.23 13.16 -7.27
N PRO A 113 6.17 12.98 -5.93
CA PRO A 113 5.05 12.32 -5.28
C PRO A 113 3.74 13.12 -5.38
N SER A 114 3.78 14.40 -5.74
CA SER A 114 2.58 15.22 -5.95
C SER A 114 1.80 14.86 -7.22
N TYR A 115 2.35 14.02 -8.11
CA TYR A 115 1.70 13.62 -9.35
C TYR A 115 1.32 12.14 -9.36
N ILE A 116 0.05 11.88 -9.66
CA ILE A 116 -0.48 10.54 -9.97
C ILE A 116 -1.21 10.62 -11.31
N ILE A 117 -0.94 9.66 -12.19
CA ILE A 117 -1.75 9.44 -13.38
C ILE A 117 -2.86 8.48 -13.00
N LYS A 118 -4.11 8.90 -13.22
CA LYS A 118 -5.30 8.06 -13.10
C LYS A 118 -5.77 7.66 -14.49
N ILE A 119 -5.90 6.36 -14.74
CA ILE A 119 -6.47 5.85 -15.99
C ILE A 119 -7.83 5.25 -15.65
N VAL A 120 -8.90 5.78 -16.23
CA VAL A 120 -10.28 5.31 -16.01
C VAL A 120 -10.74 4.57 -17.27
N GLY A 121 -11.07 3.29 -17.13
CA GLY A 121 -11.67 2.53 -18.23
C GLY A 121 -13.09 3.01 -18.49
N LYS A 122 -13.35 3.64 -19.65
CA LYS A 122 -14.73 3.90 -20.08
C LYS A 122 -15.42 2.58 -20.38
N THR A 123 -16.44 2.22 -19.62
CA THR A 123 -17.31 1.09 -19.95
C THR A 123 -18.13 1.49 -21.17
N VAL A 124 -17.82 0.93 -22.34
CA VAL A 124 -18.68 1.08 -23.51
C VAL A 124 -19.92 0.23 -23.24
N ALA A 125 -21.04 0.87 -22.91
CA ALA A 125 -22.33 0.20 -22.90
C ALA A 125 -22.63 -0.23 -24.35
N VAL A 126 -22.41 -1.50 -24.67
CA VAL A 126 -22.87 -2.07 -25.93
C VAL A 126 -24.39 -2.15 -25.83
N SER A 127 -25.10 -1.17 -26.39
CA SER A 127 -26.54 -1.31 -26.59
C SER A 127 -26.76 -2.40 -27.63
N GLN A 128 -27.07 -3.62 -27.21
CA GLN A 128 -27.71 -4.57 -28.10
C GLN A 128 -29.15 -4.10 -28.32
N LYS A 129 -29.34 -3.22 -29.30
CA LYS A 129 -30.60 -3.19 -30.05
C LYS A 129 -30.47 -4.26 -31.12
N LEU A 130 -31.01 -5.45 -30.85
CA LEU A 130 -31.40 -6.37 -31.90
C LEU A 130 -32.92 -6.33 -31.97
N LYS A 131 -33.38 -5.91 -33.16
CA LYS A 131 -34.77 -5.89 -33.61
C LYS A 131 -35.31 -7.30 -33.75
#